data_AF-A0A9P7SV67-F1
#
_entry.id   AF-A0A9P7SV67-F1
#
_cell.length_a   1.000
_cell.length_b   1.000
_cell.length_c   1.000
_cell.angle_alpha   90.00
_cell.angle_beta   90.00
_cell.angle_gamma   90.00
#
_symmetry.space_group_name_H-M   'P 1'
#
loop_
_entity.id
_entity.type
_entity.pdbx_description
1 polymer ?
#
loop_
_entity_poly.entity_id
_entity_poly.type
_entity_poly.pdbx_seq_one_letter_code
_entity_poly.pdbx_strand_id
1 'polypeptide(L)'
;MLAARQRAGYIARQLPRAVRNYASEAQSQHHHYHHPAAGNGNESFGRGSLSILASFFGCVLLYQFAPKEGEESTIRNWMMQYAQYRKKVEEADELEARQTRIVEQIAYDRNLVGNMAPKIKNVELAYPESLESYGPRNIRAGQLMNLDHVVEHYRQKYFEEEELKAKKLAAQKE
;
A
#
# COMPACT_ATOMS: atom_id res chain seq x y z
N MET A 1 15.35 4.82 -20.70
CA MET A 1 15.74 3.92 -21.81
C MET A 1 14.52 3.14 -22.31
N LEU A 2 13.64 3.77 -23.11
CA LEU A 2 12.36 3.19 -23.55
C LEU A 2 12.10 3.41 -25.06
N ALA A 3 13.12 3.25 -25.92
CA ALA A 3 13.00 3.44 -27.37
C ALA A 3 13.10 2.15 -28.20
N ALA A 4 13.43 1.00 -27.58
CA ALA A 4 13.72 -0.23 -28.33
C ALA A 4 12.49 -1.11 -28.66
N ARG A 5 11.29 -0.79 -28.16
CA ARG A 5 10.12 -1.69 -28.24
C ARG A 5 9.20 -1.48 -29.44
N GLN A 6 9.44 -0.49 -30.30
CA GLN A 6 8.49 -0.13 -31.37
C GLN A 6 8.81 -0.67 -32.77
N ARG A 7 9.93 -1.40 -32.97
CA ARG A 7 10.39 -1.78 -34.32
C ARG A 7 10.19 -3.25 -34.73
N ALA A 8 9.64 -4.11 -33.87
CA ALA A 8 9.41 -5.52 -34.20
C ALA A 8 8.15 -5.75 -35.08
N GLY A 9 7.17 -4.84 -35.07
CA GLY A 9 5.89 -5.01 -35.77
C GLY A 9 5.93 -4.81 -37.29
N TYR A 10 6.99 -4.19 -37.83
CA TYR A 10 7.05 -3.80 -39.25
C TYR A 10 7.76 -4.81 -40.16
N ILE A 11 8.53 -5.76 -39.61
CA ILE A 11 9.26 -6.76 -40.41
C ILE A 11 8.34 -7.89 -40.90
N ALA A 12 7.19 -8.12 -40.25
CA ALA A 12 6.26 -9.19 -40.61
C ALA A 12 5.40 -8.90 -41.87
N ARG A 13 5.51 -7.72 -42.49
CA ARG A 13 4.63 -7.28 -43.60
C ARG A 13 5.26 -7.33 -45.00
N GLN A 14 6.51 -7.78 -45.15
CA GLN A 14 7.23 -7.72 -46.44
C GLN A 14 7.55 -9.07 -47.10
N LEU A 15 6.95 -10.18 -46.66
CA LEU A 15 7.12 -11.45 -47.37
C LEU A 15 6.10 -11.58 -48.52
N PRO A 16 6.53 -11.76 -49.78
CA PRO A 16 5.61 -12.00 -50.88
C PRO A 16 4.91 -13.36 -50.71
N ARG A 17 3.57 -13.34 -50.60
CA ARG A 17 2.71 -14.53 -50.65
C ARG A 17 2.71 -15.09 -52.07
N ALA A 18 3.52 -16.11 -52.34
CA ALA A 18 3.36 -16.92 -53.55
C ALA A 18 2.09 -17.78 -53.41
N VAL A 19 0.98 -17.30 -53.98
CA VAL A 19 -0.26 -18.08 -54.12
C VAL A 19 -0.05 -19.08 -55.26
N ARG A 20 0.20 -20.34 -54.91
CA ARG A 20 0.05 -21.46 -55.85
C ARG A 20 -1.32 -22.09 -55.63
N ASN A 21 -2.25 -21.76 -56.51
CA ASN A 21 -3.54 -22.44 -56.60
C ASN A 21 -3.31 -23.78 -57.33
N TYR A 22 -3.41 -24.90 -56.61
CA TYR A 22 -3.75 -26.18 -57.22
C TYR A 22 -5.23 -26.43 -56.94
N ALA A 23 -6.04 -26.24 -57.99
CA ALA A 23 -7.40 -26.72 -58.02
C ALA A 23 -7.36 -28.25 -58.19
N SER A 24 -7.90 -28.97 -57.22
CA SER A 24 -8.41 -30.33 -57.43
C SER A 24 -9.75 -30.41 -56.73
N GLU A 25 -10.75 -29.97 -57.48
CA GLU A 25 -12.15 -30.25 -57.25
C GLU A 25 -12.38 -31.75 -57.51
N ALA A 26 -12.70 -32.51 -56.45
CA ALA A 26 -13.40 -33.79 -56.57
C ALA A 26 -14.05 -34.18 -55.23
N GLN A 27 -15.39 -34.10 -55.24
CA GLN A 27 -16.33 -35.08 -54.67
C GLN A 27 -16.55 -35.19 -53.15
N SER A 28 -17.73 -34.68 -52.78
CA SER A 28 -18.83 -35.40 -52.09
C SER A 28 -18.54 -36.11 -50.75
N GLN A 29 -19.05 -35.51 -49.68
CA GLN A 29 -20.14 -36.07 -48.87
C GLN A 29 -20.21 -37.61 -48.81
N HIS A 30 -19.75 -38.22 -47.71
CA HIS A 30 -20.42 -39.27 -46.93
C HIS A 30 -19.52 -39.80 -45.80
N HIS A 31 -20.16 -40.14 -44.69
CA HIS A 31 -19.59 -40.71 -43.46
C HIS A 31 -18.80 -42.00 -43.73
N HIS A 32 -17.69 -42.22 -43.01
CA HIS A 32 -17.42 -43.40 -42.17
C HIS A 32 -15.94 -43.52 -41.77
N TYR A 33 -15.77 -44.16 -40.63
CA TYR A 33 -14.57 -44.41 -39.86
C TYR A 33 -13.53 -45.24 -40.65
N HIS A 34 -12.25 -44.91 -40.45
CA HIS A 34 -11.02 -45.68 -40.77
C HIS A 34 -10.75 -46.07 -42.23
N HIS A 35 -9.86 -45.32 -42.88
CA HIS A 35 -8.54 -45.74 -43.39
C HIS A 35 -7.99 -44.57 -44.23
N PRO A 36 -6.89 -43.88 -43.85
CA PRO A 36 -6.29 -42.92 -44.77
C PRO A 36 -5.54 -43.67 -45.88
N ALA A 37 -5.91 -43.32 -47.10
CA ALA A 37 -5.26 -43.71 -48.33
C ALA A 37 -3.75 -43.44 -48.30
N ALA A 38 -3.00 -44.31 -48.98
CA ALA A 38 -1.58 -44.13 -49.27
C ALA A 38 -1.34 -42.76 -49.94
N GLY A 39 -0.95 -41.79 -49.12
CA GLY A 39 -0.76 -40.40 -49.49
C GLY A 39 0.72 -40.06 -49.57
N ASN A 40 1.23 -39.98 -50.80
CA ASN A 40 2.28 -39.06 -51.23
C ASN A 40 3.46 -38.82 -50.25
N GLY A 41 4.44 -39.74 -50.23
CA GLY A 41 5.89 -39.49 -50.01
C GLY A 41 6.40 -38.59 -48.86
N ASN A 42 5.55 -38.21 -47.91
CA ASN A 42 5.83 -37.36 -46.76
C ASN A 42 4.83 -37.75 -45.67
N GLU A 43 5.16 -38.80 -44.92
CA GLU A 43 4.37 -39.20 -43.76
C GLU A 43 4.59 -38.19 -42.64
N SER A 44 3.77 -37.14 -42.62
CA SER A 44 3.81 -36.16 -41.53
C SER A 44 3.48 -36.83 -40.20
N PHE A 45 4.24 -36.52 -39.17
CA PHE A 45 4.02 -36.94 -37.78
C PHE A 45 2.52 -36.98 -37.43
N GLY A 46 1.99 -38.19 -37.23
CA GLY A 46 0.58 -38.40 -36.96
C GLY A 46 0.12 -37.69 -35.69
N ARG A 47 -1.18 -37.40 -35.57
CA ARG A 47 -1.78 -36.70 -34.42
C ARG A 47 -1.32 -37.25 -33.05
N GLY A 48 -1.15 -38.56 -32.92
CA GLY A 48 -0.65 -39.19 -31.70
C GLY A 48 0.78 -38.79 -31.33
N SER A 49 1.67 -38.65 -32.32
CA SER A 49 3.06 -38.23 -32.09
C SER A 49 3.16 -36.78 -31.63
N LEU A 50 2.30 -35.89 -32.13
CA LEU A 50 2.19 -34.51 -31.65
C LEU A 50 1.67 -34.47 -30.20
N SER A 51 0.68 -35.30 -29.86
CA SER A 51 0.16 -35.39 -28.48
C SER A 51 1.23 -35.89 -27.50
N ILE A 52 2.06 -36.85 -27.90
CA ILE A 52 3.17 -37.34 -27.07
C ILE A 52 4.21 -36.24 -26.88
N LEU A 53 4.57 -35.52 -27.94
CA LEU A 53 5.52 -34.40 -27.84
C LEU A 53 4.98 -33.29 -26.92
N ALA A 54 3.71 -32.92 -27.09
CA ALA A 54 3.05 -31.92 -26.26
C ALA A 54 2.97 -32.35 -24.80
N SER A 55 2.65 -33.62 -24.54
CA SER A 55 2.64 -34.20 -23.19
C SER A 55 4.03 -34.19 -22.57
N PHE A 56 5.07 -34.58 -23.31
CA PHE A 56 6.45 -34.54 -22.85
C PHE A 56 6.88 -33.13 -22.45
N PHE A 57 6.67 -32.14 -23.32
CA PHE A 57 7.00 -30.75 -22.98
C PHE A 57 6.12 -30.20 -21.85
N GLY A 58 4.84 -30.58 -21.79
CA GLY A 58 3.94 -30.22 -20.69
C GLY A 58 4.44 -30.75 -19.35
N CYS A 59 4.85 -32.01 -19.28
CA CYS A 59 5.43 -32.63 -18.09
C CYS A 59 6.76 -31.98 -17.68
N VAL A 60 7.64 -31.67 -18.64
CA VAL A 60 8.91 -30.97 -18.34
C VAL A 60 8.65 -29.58 -17.75
N LEU A 61 7.69 -28.83 -18.32
CA LEU A 61 7.31 -27.52 -17.79
C LEU A 61 6.73 -27.62 -16.39
N LEU A 62 5.81 -28.57 -16.14
CA LEU A 62 5.25 -28.79 -14.81
C LEU A 62 6.33 -29.21 -13.79
N TYR A 63 7.31 -30.01 -14.22
CA TYR A 63 8.43 -30.41 -13.37
C TYR A 63 9.35 -29.24 -13.00
N GLN A 64 9.53 -28.24 -13.89
CA GLN A 64 10.30 -27.04 -13.55
C GLN A 64 9.65 -26.19 -12.46
N PHE A 65 8.32 -26.21 -12.36
CA PHE A 65 7.58 -25.52 -11.30
C PHE A 65 7.31 -26.39 -10.08
N ALA A 66 7.71 -27.68 -10.11
CA ALA A 66 7.58 -28.55 -8.97
C ALA A 66 8.58 -28.12 -7.88
N PRO A 67 8.11 -27.82 -6.67
CA PRO A 67 9.00 -27.41 -5.58
C PRO A 67 9.91 -28.58 -5.18
N LYS A 68 11.17 -28.27 -4.86
CA LYS A 68 12.10 -29.26 -4.30
C LYS A 68 11.75 -29.54 -2.84
N GLU A 69 12.10 -30.72 -2.35
CA GLU A 69 11.85 -31.12 -0.96
C GLU A 69 12.46 -30.10 0.02
N GLY A 70 11.60 -29.43 0.79
CA GLY A 70 11.98 -28.42 1.79
C GLY A 70 11.74 -26.96 1.40
N GLU A 71 11.41 -26.65 0.14
CA GLU A 71 11.04 -25.29 -0.27
C GLU A 71 9.52 -25.09 -0.24
N GLU A 72 9.05 -24.01 0.40
CA GLU A 72 7.63 -23.64 0.33
C GLU A 72 7.26 -23.31 -1.13
N SER A 73 6.21 -23.96 -1.64
CA SER A 73 5.65 -23.67 -2.97
C SER A 73 5.45 -22.15 -3.16
N THR A 74 5.89 -21.63 -4.32
CA THR A 74 5.74 -20.21 -4.67
C THR A 74 4.29 -19.75 -4.60
N ILE A 75 3.35 -20.65 -4.91
CA ILE A 75 1.90 -20.42 -4.80
C ILE A 75 1.49 -20.26 -3.32
N ARG A 76 2.03 -21.10 -2.42
CA ARG A 76 1.78 -20.99 -0.98
C ARG A 76 2.32 -19.68 -0.42
N ASN A 77 3.53 -19.27 -0.80
CA ASN A 77 4.12 -18.01 -0.37
C ASN A 77 3.27 -16.82 -0.85
N TRP A 78 2.83 -16.84 -2.12
CA TRP A 78 1.95 -15.79 -2.65
C TRP A 78 0.59 -15.74 -1.92
N MET A 79 0.00 -16.90 -1.62
CA MET A 79 -1.24 -16.97 -0.85
C MET A 79 -1.06 -16.46 0.58
N MET A 80 0.06 -16.79 1.23
CA MET A 80 0.41 -16.28 2.55
C MET A 80 0.60 -14.76 2.54
N GLN A 81 1.27 -14.21 1.52
CA GLN A 81 1.42 -12.76 1.35
C GLN A 81 0.07 -12.07 1.16
N TYR A 82 -0.84 -12.65 0.38
CA TYR A 82 -2.19 -12.11 0.20
C TYR A 82 -3.00 -12.14 1.51
N ALA A 83 -2.93 -13.24 2.26
CA ALA A 83 -3.57 -13.36 3.56
C ALA A 83 -2.99 -12.35 4.58
N GLN A 84 -1.68 -12.14 4.60
CA GLN A 84 -1.04 -11.12 5.43
C GLN A 84 -1.45 -9.69 5.03
N TYR A 85 -1.55 -9.42 3.72
CA TYR A 85 -2.02 -8.12 3.23
C TYR A 85 -3.45 -7.84 3.68
N ARG A 86 -4.36 -8.82 3.56
CA ARG A 86 -5.74 -8.72 4.04
C ARG A 86 -5.82 -8.38 5.53
N LYS A 87 -5.05 -9.08 6.36
CA LYS A 87 -4.99 -8.82 7.80
C LYS A 87 -4.52 -7.40 8.13
N LYS A 88 -3.51 -6.89 7.43
CA LYS A 88 -3.03 -5.51 7.63
C LYS A 88 -4.09 -4.47 7.28
N VAL A 89 -4.89 -4.71 6.25
CA VAL A 89 -6.00 -3.83 5.87
C VAL A 89 -7.08 -3.84 6.96
N GLU A 90 -7.46 -5.02 7.43
CA GLU A 90 -8.44 -5.17 8.52
C GLU A 90 -7.97 -4.51 9.83
N GLU A 91 -6.69 -4.69 10.19
CA GLU A 91 -6.09 -4.01 11.35
C GLU A 91 -6.06 -2.48 11.20
N ALA A 92 -5.84 -1.97 9.99
CA ALA A 92 -5.87 -0.53 9.71
C ALA A 92 -7.29 0.03 9.87
N ASP A 93 -8.30 -0.64 9.31
CA ASP A 93 -9.71 -0.24 9.42
C ASP A 93 -10.16 -0.26 10.90
N GLU A 94 -9.75 -1.26 11.68
CA GLU A 94 -10.00 -1.31 13.12
C GLU A 94 -9.35 -0.16 13.88
N LEU A 95 -8.13 0.20 13.52
CA LEU A 95 -7.38 1.28 14.16
C LEU A 95 -8.03 2.64 13.88
N GLU A 96 -8.44 2.88 12.64
CA GLU A 96 -9.19 4.08 12.24
C GLU A 96 -10.52 4.15 13.02
N ALA A 97 -11.26 3.04 13.11
CA ALA A 97 -12.52 2.97 13.86
C ALA A 97 -12.36 3.16 15.37
N ARG A 98 -11.20 2.86 15.95
CA ARG A 98 -10.88 3.18 17.36
C ARG A 98 -10.52 4.65 17.51
N GLN A 99 -9.74 5.20 16.58
CA GLN A 99 -9.37 6.60 16.60
C GLN A 99 -10.59 7.52 16.49
N THR A 100 -11.54 7.22 15.60
CA THR A 100 -12.79 7.99 15.49
C THR A 100 -13.58 7.97 16.81
N ARG A 101 -13.71 6.79 17.44
CA ARG A 101 -14.36 6.65 18.75
C ARG A 101 -13.66 7.45 19.85
N ILE A 102 -12.33 7.47 19.87
CA ILE A 102 -11.56 8.28 20.84
C ILE A 102 -11.83 9.77 20.59
N VAL A 103 -11.82 10.22 19.33
CA VAL A 103 -12.10 11.61 18.99
C VAL A 103 -13.53 12.00 19.38
N GLU A 104 -14.51 11.12 19.17
CA GLU A 104 -15.90 11.31 19.60
C GLU A 104 -16.02 11.42 21.12
N GLN A 105 -15.33 10.55 21.86
CA GLN A 105 -15.27 10.63 23.33
C GLN A 105 -14.62 11.92 23.80
N ILE A 106 -13.49 12.32 23.21
CA ILE A 106 -12.82 13.59 23.51
C ILE A 106 -13.74 14.77 23.19
N ALA A 107 -14.49 14.73 22.09
CA ALA A 107 -15.42 15.77 21.71
C ALA A 107 -16.61 15.86 22.68
N TYR A 108 -17.15 14.73 23.11
CA TYR A 108 -18.20 14.65 24.14
C TYR A 108 -17.70 15.20 25.48
N ASP A 109 -16.53 14.74 25.90
CA ASP A 109 -15.91 15.14 27.16
C ASP A 109 -15.34 16.56 27.12
N ARG A 110 -15.19 17.18 25.94
CA ARG A 110 -14.67 18.55 25.82
C ARG A 110 -15.51 19.58 26.59
N ASN A 111 -16.80 19.35 26.78
CA ASN A 111 -17.62 20.26 27.61
C ASN A 111 -17.40 20.07 29.12
N LEU A 112 -17.00 18.87 29.54
CA LEU A 112 -16.65 18.55 30.93
C LEU A 112 -15.21 18.98 31.22
N VAL A 113 -14.27 18.60 30.35
CA VAL A 113 -12.83 18.88 30.46
C VAL A 113 -12.50 20.33 30.09
N GLY A 114 -13.14 20.92 29.09
CA GLY A 114 -12.87 22.32 28.68
C GLY A 114 -13.32 23.36 29.71
N ASN A 115 -14.24 22.99 30.60
CA ASN A 115 -14.67 23.82 31.73
C ASN A 115 -14.01 23.42 33.06
N MET A 116 -13.58 22.16 33.25
CA MET A 116 -12.89 21.70 34.48
C MET A 116 -11.38 21.83 34.42
N ALA A 117 -10.74 21.58 33.27
CA ALA A 117 -9.33 21.87 33.13
C ALA A 117 -9.19 23.39 33.24
N PRO A 118 -8.33 23.92 34.13
CA PRO A 118 -7.98 25.33 34.05
C PRO A 118 -7.50 25.52 32.62
N LYS A 119 -8.25 26.30 31.81
CA LYS A 119 -7.86 26.72 30.46
C LYS A 119 -6.35 26.87 30.52
N ILE A 120 -5.61 26.03 29.78
CA ILE A 120 -4.13 26.04 29.76
C ILE A 120 -3.77 27.51 29.88
N LYS A 121 -3.28 27.92 31.07
CA LYS A 121 -3.26 29.34 31.42
C LYS A 121 -2.21 29.91 30.50
N ASN A 122 -2.67 30.40 29.35
CA ASN A 122 -1.87 31.18 28.44
C ASN A 122 -1.47 32.36 29.29
N VAL A 123 -0.25 32.28 29.82
CA VAL A 123 0.36 33.37 30.54
C VAL A 123 0.37 34.51 29.55
N GLU A 124 -0.30 35.60 29.90
CA GLU A 124 -0.36 36.77 29.03
C GLU A 124 1.04 37.38 28.99
N LEU A 125 1.78 37.00 27.95
CA LEU A 125 3.07 37.54 27.57
C LEU A 125 2.80 38.62 26.53
N ALA A 126 3.36 39.81 26.73
CA ALA A 126 3.20 40.90 25.77
C ALA A 126 3.82 40.57 24.39
N TYR A 127 4.91 39.80 24.39
CA TYR A 127 5.70 39.48 23.20
C TYR A 127 6.26 38.05 23.27
N PRO A 128 5.43 37.00 23.10
CA PRO A 128 5.87 35.61 23.19
C PRO A 128 6.92 35.25 22.11
N GLU A 129 6.87 35.91 20.95
CA GLU A 129 7.82 35.69 19.85
C GLU A 129 9.27 36.03 20.24
N SER A 130 9.48 36.87 21.24
CA SER A 130 10.81 37.18 21.75
C SER A 130 11.51 35.95 22.37
N LEU A 131 10.74 35.04 22.97
CA LEU A 131 11.26 33.81 23.59
C LEU A 131 11.74 32.79 22.54
N GLU A 132 11.12 32.83 21.36
CA GLU A 132 11.45 31.97 20.23
C GLU A 132 12.33 32.68 19.18
N SER A 133 12.75 33.92 19.45
CA SER A 133 13.59 34.74 18.56
C SER A 133 15.04 34.27 18.54
N TYR A 134 15.28 33.07 18.02
CA TYR A 134 16.62 32.54 17.80
C TYR A 134 16.77 32.00 16.37
N GLY A 135 18.01 31.99 15.87
CA GLY A 135 18.30 31.48 14.54
C GLY A 135 18.02 29.97 14.45
N PRO A 136 17.45 29.47 13.34
CA PRO A 136 17.03 28.06 13.21
C PRO A 136 18.19 27.05 13.16
N ARG A 137 19.44 27.51 13.12
CA ARG A 137 20.64 26.67 12.98
C ARG A 137 21.75 27.17 13.90
N ASN A 138 22.60 26.25 14.33
CA ASN A 138 23.83 26.53 15.09
C ASN A 138 23.59 27.12 16.50
N ILE A 139 22.60 26.59 17.23
CA ILE A 139 22.40 26.90 18.66
C ILE A 139 23.26 25.94 19.47
N ARG A 140 24.24 26.46 20.22
CA ARG A 140 25.01 25.64 21.17
C ARG A 140 24.15 25.34 22.39
N ALA A 141 24.30 24.16 22.99
CA ALA A 141 23.64 23.85 24.26
C ALA A 141 24.03 24.91 25.32
N GLY A 142 23.04 25.51 25.97
CA GLY A 142 23.23 26.60 26.95
C GLY A 142 23.36 28.01 26.38
N GLN A 143 23.26 28.20 25.05
CA GLN A 143 23.27 29.53 24.43
C GLN A 143 21.95 30.30 24.63
N LEU A 144 20.84 29.58 24.83
CA LEU A 144 19.54 30.17 25.12
C LEU A 144 19.51 30.65 26.58
N MET A 145 18.84 31.77 26.82
CA MET A 145 18.66 32.31 28.16
C MET A 145 17.85 31.35 29.03
N ASN A 146 18.25 31.20 30.29
CA ASN A 146 17.47 30.43 31.25
C ASN A 146 16.17 31.19 31.62
N LEU A 147 15.03 30.54 31.39
CA LEU A 147 13.68 31.09 31.61
C LEU A 147 13.13 30.81 33.01
N ASP A 148 13.89 30.15 33.89
CA ASP A 148 13.43 29.79 35.25
C ASP A 148 12.86 30.99 36.03
N HIS A 149 13.52 32.15 35.95
CA HIS A 149 13.06 33.38 36.60
C HIS A 149 11.71 33.89 36.08
N VAL A 150 11.45 33.76 34.77
CA VAL A 150 10.17 34.14 34.16
C VAL A 150 9.07 33.20 34.66
N VAL A 151 9.37 31.90 34.70
CA VAL A 151 8.47 30.88 35.21
C VAL A 151 8.12 31.14 36.67
N GLU A 152 9.10 31.48 37.51
CA GLU A 152 8.89 31.83 38.91
C GLU A 152 8.01 33.08 39.09
N HIS A 153 8.29 34.15 38.35
CA HIS A 153 7.49 35.38 38.39
C HIS A 153 6.01 35.10 38.09
N TYR A 154 5.72 34.36 37.03
CA TYR A 154 4.32 34.06 36.67
C TYR A 154 3.66 33.03 37.57
N ARG A 155 4.43 32.13 38.21
CA ARG A 155 3.93 31.28 39.29
C ARG A 155 3.50 32.10 40.51
N GLN A 156 4.29 33.10 40.90
CA GLN A 156 3.93 33.98 42.03
C GLN A 156 2.67 34.79 41.70
N LYS A 157 2.62 35.40 40.52
CA LYS A 157 1.44 36.14 40.04
C LYS A 157 0.18 35.27 40.01
N TYR A 158 0.32 34.01 39.61
CA TYR A 158 -0.77 33.03 39.63
C TYR A 158 -1.34 32.85 41.05
N PHE A 159 -0.48 32.67 42.05
CA PHE A 159 -0.91 32.47 43.43
C PHE A 159 -1.60 33.73 43.99
N GLU A 160 -1.06 34.91 43.71
CA GLU A 160 -1.69 36.18 44.09
C GLU A 160 -3.10 36.31 43.51
N GLU A 161 -3.29 35.99 42.22
CA GLU A 161 -4.60 36.03 41.58
C GLU A 161 -5.58 35.02 42.18
N GLU A 162 -5.12 33.83 42.58
CA GLU A 162 -5.95 32.83 43.24
C GLU A 162 -6.37 33.26 44.64
N GLU A 163 -5.46 33.84 45.43
CA GLU A 163 -5.79 34.42 46.73
C GLU A 163 -6.82 35.54 46.60
N LEU A 164 -6.67 36.42 45.61
CA LEU A 164 -7.65 37.48 45.33
C LEU A 164 -9.01 36.91 44.93
N LYS A 165 -9.04 35.84 44.11
CA LYS A 165 -10.28 35.15 43.74
C LYS A 165 -10.94 34.48 44.95
N ALA A 166 -10.16 33.83 45.81
CA ALA A 166 -10.64 33.20 47.03
C ALA A 166 -11.23 34.23 48.00
N LYS A 167 -10.56 35.38 48.20
CA LYS A 167 -11.05 36.50 49.02
C LYS A 167 -12.36 37.07 48.49
N LYS A 168 -12.47 37.29 47.16
CA LYS A 168 -13.72 37.75 46.52
C LYS A 168 -14.87 36.75 46.70
N LEU A 169 -14.58 35.45 46.58
CA LEU A 169 -15.57 34.39 46.77
C LEU A 169 -16.03 34.31 48.24
N ALA A 170 -15.12 34.48 49.20
CA ALA A 170 -15.47 34.52 50.62
C ALA A 170 -16.36 35.72 50.94
N ALA A 171 -16.01 36.91 50.46
CA ALA A 171 -16.80 38.13 50.65
C ALA A 171 -18.18 38.12 49.95
N GLN A 172 -18.39 37.27 48.95
CA GLN A 172 -19.71 37.08 48.32
C GLN A 172 -20.61 36.08 49.06
N LYS A 173 -20.04 35.26 49.94
CA LYS A 173 -20.78 34.26 50.72
C LYS A 173 -21.25 34.78 52.08
N GLU A 174 -20.67 35.88 52.55
CA GLU A 174 -21.17 36.70 53.65
C GLU A 174 -22.29 37.64 53.17
#